data_AF-A0AAD5TNQ1-F1
#
_entry.id   AF-A0AAD5TNQ1-F1
#
_cell.length_a   1.000
_cell.length_b   1.000
_cell.length_c   1.000
_cell.angle_alpha   90.00
_cell.angle_beta   90.00
_cell.angle_gamma   90.00
#
_symmetry.space_group_name_H-M   'P 1'
#
loop_
_entity.id
_entity.type
_entity.pdbx_description
1 polymer ?
#
loop_
_entity_poly.entity_id
_entity_poly.type
_entity_poly.pdbx_seq_one_letter_code
_entity_poly.pdbx_strand_id
1 'polypeptide(L)'
;MRRYVLLLVAAAVPLTEASSKCKPEDYKWPSDFFYGCGTSAYQIEGAWNGGGRGTSIWDTISHNTTVVVGGDTGDVADDHYHRFEEDVDFFAEELGVETYSFSISWPRILPNGRGPVNEPGVQFYVKLLQALKKRNVTPICKLFHWDLPQALQTEYGGWTSKRVIADFDHYASIVLDRLGSMCDMWITLNEPSMICSKVLEYTLGREPKEEKLLCGHHALLAHAAAVKTFRAKGFKNKKISLINDGPFQLPLDATSAVDRNAARKAMEYSIGWFAAPIWLGDYPEVMRRELGDLLPAFTAQELNDLKGSADFLAFDAYTSQWASALLDPDSCSVTRTESPAWPSCVNSTQTRIDQRTGDTVPIGIPTQSDWNYLVPSGFRVGLRFLNDMYSPPAIVISENGMGVIGEARKDLRDALRDTARINWYQETLRELRSAIHDDNIPVVGFLAWSCLDNFEWEMGYGVRFGIAHVNYDTQKRTAKDSAFFLRSTFTRKETGLFIET
;
A
#
# COMPACT_ATOMS: atom_id res chain seq x y z
N MET A 1 -17.79 -38.82 65.30
CA MET A 1 -18.22 -39.41 64.02
C MET A 1 -19.63 -38.93 63.69
N ARG A 2 -19.76 -37.85 62.91
CA ARG A 2 -21.04 -37.36 62.36
C ARG A 2 -20.87 -37.28 60.84
N ARG A 3 -21.60 -38.12 60.11
CA ARG A 3 -21.71 -38.07 58.65
C ARG A 3 -22.73 -36.98 58.32
N TYR A 4 -22.31 -35.93 57.61
CA TYR A 4 -23.21 -34.97 56.98
C TYR A 4 -23.29 -35.32 55.49
N VAL A 5 -24.51 -35.59 55.02
CA VAL A 5 -24.86 -35.79 53.61
C VAL A 5 -25.02 -34.40 52.99
N LEU A 6 -24.17 -34.06 52.02
CA LEU A 6 -24.35 -32.87 51.18
C LEU A 6 -25.33 -33.20 50.06
N LEU A 7 -26.51 -32.57 50.07
CA LEU A 7 -27.43 -32.50 48.94
C LEU A 7 -26.98 -31.34 48.03
N LEU A 8 -26.53 -31.67 46.82
CA LEU A 8 -26.29 -30.73 45.72
C LEU A 8 -27.64 -30.35 45.08
N VAL A 9 -28.08 -29.11 45.27
CA VAL A 9 -29.17 -28.52 44.48
C VAL A 9 -28.54 -27.80 43.31
N ALA A 10 -28.68 -28.36 42.11
CA ALA A 10 -28.32 -27.71 40.86
C ALA A 10 -29.39 -26.67 40.51
N ALA A 11 -29.06 -25.38 40.62
CA ALA A 11 -29.87 -24.31 40.07
C ALA A 11 -29.58 -24.19 38.57
N ALA A 12 -30.55 -24.58 37.74
CA ALA A 12 -30.50 -24.33 36.30
C ALA A 12 -30.71 -22.84 36.05
N VAL A 13 -29.69 -22.17 35.51
CA VAL A 13 -29.80 -20.81 34.95
C VAL A 13 -30.37 -20.96 33.54
N PRO A 14 -31.46 -20.25 33.18
CA PRO A 14 -31.96 -20.27 31.80
C PRO A 14 -30.98 -19.50 30.91
N LEU A 15 -30.59 -20.12 29.79
CA LEU A 15 -29.91 -19.47 28.67
C LEU A 15 -30.85 -18.42 28.07
N THR A 16 -30.65 -17.16 28.43
CA THR A 16 -31.33 -16.01 27.81
C THR A 16 -30.57 -15.56 26.57
N GLU A 17 -31.29 -15.55 25.45
CA GLU A 17 -31.12 -14.70 24.26
C GLU A 17 -29.74 -14.71 23.58
N ALA A 18 -29.66 -15.44 22.47
CA ALA A 18 -28.70 -15.13 21.41
C ALA A 18 -28.98 -13.69 20.94
N SER A 19 -28.16 -12.73 21.38
CA SER A 19 -28.14 -11.41 20.76
C SER A 19 -27.88 -11.64 19.26
N SER A 20 -28.82 -11.28 18.40
CA SER A 20 -28.55 -11.20 16.97
C SER A 20 -27.46 -10.14 16.80
N LYS A 21 -26.19 -10.56 16.69
CA LYS A 21 -25.12 -9.65 16.32
C LYS A 21 -25.53 -9.00 14.99
N CYS A 22 -25.52 -7.67 14.93
CA CYS A 22 -25.71 -6.96 13.67
C CYS A 22 -24.76 -7.55 12.64
N LYS A 23 -25.20 -7.68 11.39
CA LYS A 23 -24.31 -8.18 10.35
C LYS A 23 -23.28 -7.08 10.06
N PRO A 24 -22.04 -7.40 9.64
CA PRO A 24 -21.05 -6.36 9.38
C PRO A 24 -21.50 -5.32 8.35
N GLU A 25 -22.41 -5.66 7.44
CA GLU A 25 -23.01 -4.74 6.47
C GLU A 25 -23.88 -3.65 7.13
N ASP A 26 -24.41 -3.90 8.32
CA ASP A 26 -25.22 -2.96 9.10
C ASP A 26 -24.37 -1.97 9.90
N TYR A 27 -23.07 -2.23 10.04
CA TYR A 27 -22.16 -1.37 10.77
C TYR A 27 -21.93 -0.04 10.02
N LYS A 28 -22.10 1.06 10.75
CA LYS A 28 -21.83 2.41 10.23
C LYS A 28 -20.33 2.68 10.19
N TRP A 29 -19.89 3.46 9.22
CA TRP A 29 -18.54 3.99 9.24
C TRP A 29 -18.35 4.95 10.42
N PRO A 30 -17.14 5.03 11.01
CA PRO A 30 -16.79 6.09 11.94
C PRO A 30 -17.11 7.47 11.35
N SER A 31 -17.48 8.44 12.20
CA SER A 31 -17.91 9.76 11.73
C SER A 31 -16.82 10.54 10.98
N ASP A 32 -15.56 10.28 11.32
CA ASP A 32 -14.36 10.84 10.72
C ASP A 32 -13.76 9.94 9.63
N PHE A 33 -14.44 8.85 9.26
CA PHE A 33 -13.99 7.95 8.21
C PHE A 33 -14.07 8.62 6.84
N PHE A 34 -12.94 8.65 6.13
CA PHE A 34 -12.87 9.17 4.76
C PHE A 34 -12.76 8.06 3.72
N TYR A 35 -13.39 8.28 2.58
CA TYR A 35 -13.22 7.46 1.39
C TYR A 35 -12.51 8.27 0.30
N GLY A 36 -11.63 7.59 -0.42
CA GLY A 36 -10.91 8.19 -1.52
C GLY A 36 -10.39 7.18 -2.53
N CYS A 37 -9.54 7.64 -3.41
CA CYS A 37 -8.78 6.79 -4.33
C CYS A 37 -7.36 7.31 -4.50
N GLY A 38 -6.47 6.40 -4.92
CA GLY A 38 -5.05 6.64 -5.12
C GLY A 38 -4.64 6.63 -6.59
N THR A 39 -3.59 7.38 -6.90
CA THR A 39 -2.82 7.34 -8.14
C THR A 39 -1.33 7.59 -7.83
N SER A 40 -0.47 7.45 -8.84
CA SER A 40 0.94 7.87 -8.76
C SER A 40 1.37 8.61 -10.04
N ALA A 41 2.32 9.53 -9.88
CA ALA A 41 2.75 10.45 -10.92
C ALA A 41 3.14 9.75 -12.22
N TYR A 42 4.08 8.79 -12.15
CA TYR A 42 4.54 8.09 -13.36
C TYR A 42 3.43 7.28 -14.03
N GLN A 43 2.49 6.74 -13.25
CA GLN A 43 1.45 5.87 -13.77
C GLN A 43 0.32 6.61 -14.49
N ILE A 44 0.08 7.89 -14.17
CA ILE A 44 -1.06 8.65 -14.72
C ILE A 44 -0.69 9.96 -15.44
N GLU A 45 0.42 10.62 -15.08
CA GLU A 45 0.66 12.00 -15.52
C GLU A 45 0.99 12.10 -17.00
N GLY A 46 1.88 11.23 -17.49
CA GLY A 46 2.50 11.42 -18.80
C GLY A 46 3.33 12.70 -18.88
N ALA A 47 3.39 13.26 -20.09
CA ALA A 47 4.20 14.43 -20.41
C ALA A 47 5.64 14.26 -19.91
N TRP A 48 6.21 13.07 -20.18
CA TRP A 48 7.43 12.61 -19.54
C TRP A 48 8.65 13.51 -19.81
N ASN A 49 8.72 14.12 -21.00
CA ASN A 49 9.74 15.08 -21.42
C ASN A 49 9.18 16.52 -21.56
N GLY A 50 7.97 16.75 -21.07
CA GLY A 50 7.29 18.04 -21.12
C GLY A 50 7.59 18.92 -19.90
N GLY A 51 7.42 20.24 -20.07
CA GLY A 51 7.44 21.19 -18.94
C GLY A 51 8.73 21.22 -18.12
N GLY A 52 9.88 20.84 -18.72
CA GLY A 52 11.19 20.83 -18.05
C GLY A 52 11.43 19.64 -17.11
N ARG A 53 10.55 18.63 -17.09
CA ARG A 53 10.74 17.38 -16.33
C ARG A 53 11.99 16.64 -16.82
N GLY A 54 12.79 16.13 -15.88
CA GLY A 54 13.91 15.23 -16.17
C GLY A 54 13.48 13.75 -16.25
N THR A 55 14.40 12.89 -16.64
CA THR A 55 14.17 11.44 -16.75
C THR A 55 14.19 10.78 -15.36
N SER A 56 13.22 9.93 -15.08
CA SER A 56 13.20 9.01 -13.93
C SER A 56 13.79 7.64 -14.30
N ILE A 57 14.03 6.80 -13.29
CA ILE A 57 14.39 5.40 -13.53
C ILE A 57 13.33 4.64 -14.30
N TRP A 58 12.04 4.94 -14.11
CA TRP A 58 10.96 4.27 -14.83
C TRP A 58 10.87 4.68 -16.29
N ASP A 59 11.20 5.93 -16.64
CA ASP A 59 11.37 6.32 -18.04
C ASP A 59 12.46 5.46 -18.71
N THR A 60 13.56 5.16 -18.00
CA THR A 60 14.64 4.32 -18.55
C THR A 60 14.23 2.84 -18.63
N ILE A 61 13.53 2.34 -17.61
CA ILE A 61 13.05 0.95 -17.54
C ILE A 61 12.01 0.67 -18.63
N SER A 62 11.01 1.53 -18.80
CA SER A 62 9.93 1.27 -19.75
C SER A 62 10.37 1.36 -21.21
N HIS A 63 11.33 2.25 -21.51
CA HIS A 63 11.92 2.33 -22.86
C HIS A 63 12.85 1.14 -23.17
N ASN A 64 13.15 0.28 -22.19
CA ASN A 64 13.76 -1.02 -22.42
C ASN A 64 12.69 -2.09 -22.68
N THR A 65 12.53 -2.48 -23.95
CA THR A 65 11.43 -3.33 -24.43
C THR A 65 11.41 -4.77 -23.89
N THR A 66 12.35 -5.15 -23.04
CA THR A 66 12.40 -6.48 -22.42
C THR A 66 11.73 -6.56 -21.04
N VAL A 67 11.47 -5.41 -20.40
CA VAL A 67 10.92 -5.37 -19.03
C VAL A 67 9.40 -5.22 -19.04
N VAL A 68 8.89 -4.27 -19.82
CA VAL A 68 7.45 -3.96 -19.83
C VAL A 68 6.72 -4.76 -20.91
N VAL A 69 5.63 -5.42 -20.52
CA VAL A 69 4.77 -6.17 -21.42
C VAL A 69 4.28 -5.26 -22.56
N GLY A 70 4.38 -5.74 -23.80
CA GLY A 70 3.94 -5.00 -24.98
C GLY A 70 4.84 -3.83 -25.39
N GLY A 71 5.91 -3.54 -24.63
CA GLY A 71 6.76 -2.36 -24.87
C GLY A 71 6.05 -1.05 -24.52
N ASP A 72 5.03 -1.11 -23.66
CA ASP A 72 4.30 0.07 -23.18
C ASP A 72 5.22 1.01 -22.38
N THR A 73 4.91 2.31 -22.40
CA THR A 73 5.60 3.31 -21.58
C THR A 73 4.62 4.24 -20.87
N GLY A 74 5.11 4.90 -19.81
CA GLY A 74 4.41 5.99 -19.12
C GLY A 74 4.52 7.35 -19.82
N ASP A 75 4.89 7.39 -21.10
CA ASP A 75 5.14 8.65 -21.83
C ASP A 75 3.92 9.57 -21.87
N VAL A 76 2.76 8.94 -22.13
CA VAL A 76 1.44 9.59 -22.18
C VAL A 76 0.61 9.19 -20.97
N ALA A 77 0.62 7.91 -20.57
CA ALA A 77 -0.22 7.41 -19.48
C ALA A 77 -1.70 7.81 -19.67
N ASP A 78 -2.31 8.37 -18.63
CA ASP A 78 -3.66 8.91 -18.67
C ASP A 78 -3.67 10.38 -19.11
N ASP A 79 -2.53 10.97 -19.46
CA ASP A 79 -2.40 12.39 -19.80
C ASP A 79 -2.93 13.31 -18.68
N HIS A 80 -2.86 12.87 -17.43
CA HIS A 80 -3.34 13.62 -16.27
C HIS A 80 -2.62 14.97 -16.12
N TYR A 81 -1.37 15.08 -16.58
CA TYR A 81 -0.62 16.33 -16.57
C TYR A 81 -1.36 17.48 -17.27
N HIS A 82 -2.05 17.19 -18.38
CA HIS A 82 -2.83 18.19 -19.11
C HIS A 82 -4.31 18.21 -18.71
N ARG A 83 -4.82 17.13 -18.10
CA ARG A 83 -6.25 16.89 -17.85
C ARG A 83 -6.65 16.92 -16.38
N PHE A 84 -5.77 17.39 -15.51
CA PHE A 84 -5.98 17.29 -14.06
C PHE A 84 -7.25 18.03 -13.60
N GLU A 85 -7.65 19.13 -14.25
CA GLU A 85 -8.89 19.83 -13.89
C GLU A 85 -10.12 18.98 -14.18
N GLU A 86 -10.19 18.35 -15.36
CA GLU A 86 -11.27 17.43 -15.72
C GLU A 86 -11.26 16.17 -14.85
N ASP A 87 -10.09 15.64 -14.52
CA ASP A 87 -9.96 14.47 -13.64
C ASP A 87 -10.41 14.77 -12.22
N VAL A 88 -10.04 15.92 -11.66
CA VAL A 88 -10.48 16.33 -10.32
C VAL A 88 -12.00 16.48 -10.28
N ASP A 89 -12.59 17.08 -11.31
CA ASP A 89 -14.04 17.20 -11.45
C ASP A 89 -14.71 15.83 -11.53
N PHE A 90 -14.17 14.93 -12.36
CA PHE A 90 -14.64 13.56 -12.53
C PHE A 90 -14.52 12.74 -11.23
N PHE A 91 -13.40 12.82 -10.51
CA PHE A 91 -13.19 12.11 -9.24
C PHE A 91 -14.22 12.54 -8.20
N ALA A 92 -14.45 13.85 -8.06
CA ALA A 92 -15.41 14.37 -7.09
C ALA A 92 -16.86 14.01 -7.47
N GLU A 93 -17.25 14.23 -8.72
CA GLU A 93 -18.66 14.16 -9.13
C GLU A 93 -19.13 12.76 -9.52
N GLU A 94 -18.32 12.03 -10.29
CA GLU A 94 -18.69 10.71 -10.82
C GLU A 94 -18.31 9.60 -9.84
N LEU A 95 -17.08 9.64 -9.30
CA LEU A 95 -16.57 8.61 -8.39
C LEU A 95 -16.93 8.85 -6.91
N GLY A 96 -17.38 10.07 -6.56
CA GLY A 96 -17.72 10.42 -5.17
C GLY A 96 -16.52 10.44 -4.23
N VAL A 97 -15.35 10.83 -4.73
CA VAL A 97 -14.08 10.84 -3.99
C VAL A 97 -14.02 12.07 -3.08
N GLU A 98 -13.92 11.84 -1.76
CA GLU A 98 -13.74 12.91 -0.76
C GLU A 98 -12.25 13.19 -0.49
N THR A 99 -11.38 12.23 -0.80
CA THR A 99 -9.93 12.29 -0.55
C THR A 99 -9.15 11.74 -1.75
N TYR A 100 -8.18 12.50 -2.26
CA TYR A 100 -7.34 12.08 -3.39
C TYR A 100 -5.89 11.92 -2.95
N SER A 101 -5.35 10.70 -3.10
CA SER A 101 -3.95 10.39 -2.82
C SER A 101 -3.16 10.35 -4.13
N PHE A 102 -2.17 11.23 -4.25
CA PHE A 102 -1.33 11.32 -5.45
C PHE A 102 0.14 11.51 -5.05
N SER A 103 1.06 11.10 -5.93
CA SER A 103 2.49 11.37 -5.72
C SER A 103 2.98 12.57 -6.52
N ILE A 104 4.06 13.18 -6.03
CA ILE A 104 4.75 14.29 -6.67
C ILE A 104 5.97 13.71 -7.36
N SER A 105 6.12 14.00 -8.66
CA SER A 105 7.25 13.49 -9.42
C SER A 105 8.53 14.25 -9.09
N TRP A 106 9.47 13.58 -8.42
CA TRP A 106 10.77 14.17 -8.08
C TRP A 106 11.47 14.78 -9.30
N PRO A 107 11.65 14.07 -10.44
CA PRO A 107 12.30 14.65 -11.61
C PRO A 107 11.47 15.75 -12.29
N ARG A 108 10.19 15.96 -11.94
CA ARG A 108 9.43 17.12 -12.39
C ARG A 108 9.75 18.37 -11.57
N ILE A 109 10.13 18.23 -10.29
CA ILE A 109 10.52 19.34 -9.41
C ILE A 109 12.02 19.65 -9.54
N LEU A 110 12.86 18.60 -9.54
CA LEU A 110 14.32 18.68 -9.67
C LEU A 110 14.76 17.73 -10.80
N PRO A 111 14.92 18.22 -12.05
CA PRO A 111 15.15 17.37 -13.23
C PRO A 111 16.34 16.42 -13.12
N ASN A 112 17.42 16.85 -12.49
CA ASN A 112 18.62 16.03 -12.26
C ASN A 112 18.67 15.46 -10.83
N GLY A 113 17.55 15.46 -10.12
CA GLY A 113 17.43 15.16 -8.68
C GLY A 113 18.02 16.22 -7.74
N ARG A 114 18.85 17.12 -8.27
CA ARG A 114 19.44 18.28 -7.59
C ARG A 114 19.40 19.51 -8.51
N GLY A 115 19.83 20.64 -7.96
CA GLY A 115 20.11 21.86 -8.72
C GLY A 115 18.88 22.79 -8.78
N PRO A 116 18.70 23.54 -9.88
CA PRO A 116 17.62 24.52 -9.96
C PRO A 116 16.25 23.84 -9.96
N VAL A 117 15.31 24.44 -9.24
CA VAL A 117 13.91 24.03 -9.22
C VAL A 117 13.28 24.29 -10.58
N ASN A 118 12.57 23.30 -11.11
CA ASN A 118 11.76 23.44 -12.30
C ASN A 118 10.39 24.06 -11.92
N GLU A 119 10.30 25.39 -11.97
CA GLU A 119 9.08 26.12 -11.57
C GLU A 119 7.81 25.69 -12.34
N PRO A 120 7.83 25.42 -13.66
CA PRO A 120 6.66 24.84 -14.34
C PRO A 120 6.15 23.53 -13.70
N GLY A 121 7.06 22.67 -13.22
CA GLY A 121 6.73 21.46 -12.50
C GLY A 121 6.05 21.72 -11.16
N VAL A 122 6.56 22.69 -10.38
CA VAL A 122 5.93 23.13 -9.13
C VAL A 122 4.53 23.70 -9.41
N GLN A 123 4.38 24.52 -10.45
CA GLN A 123 3.10 25.15 -10.79
C GLN A 123 2.03 24.16 -11.20
N PHE A 124 2.39 23.01 -11.81
CA PHE A 124 1.44 21.93 -12.07
C PHE A 124 0.79 21.44 -10.75
N TYR A 125 1.58 21.07 -9.75
CA TYR A 125 1.04 20.59 -8.47
C TYR A 125 0.31 21.66 -7.67
N VAL A 126 0.75 22.94 -7.75
CA VAL A 126 -0.01 24.06 -7.16
C VAL A 126 -1.41 24.13 -7.76
N LYS A 127 -1.54 24.03 -9.09
CA LYS A 127 -2.84 24.08 -9.77
C LYS A 127 -3.69 22.85 -9.46
N LEU A 128 -3.10 21.65 -9.41
CA LEU A 128 -3.80 20.44 -8.99
C LEU A 128 -4.39 20.59 -7.58
N LEU A 129 -3.59 21.05 -6.61
CA LEU A 129 -4.06 21.29 -5.25
C LEU A 129 -5.14 22.38 -5.18
N GLN A 130 -5.06 23.42 -6.01
CA GLN A 130 -6.10 24.44 -6.12
C GLN A 130 -7.41 23.87 -6.69
N ALA A 131 -7.33 22.99 -7.69
CA ALA A 131 -8.49 22.31 -8.26
C ALA A 131 -9.16 21.39 -7.21
N LEU A 132 -8.36 20.59 -6.49
CA LEU A 132 -8.87 19.73 -5.40
C LEU A 132 -9.58 20.55 -4.33
N LYS A 133 -8.96 21.65 -3.89
CA LYS A 133 -9.57 22.57 -2.92
C LYS A 133 -10.88 23.17 -3.43
N LYS A 134 -10.97 23.54 -4.70
CA LYS A 134 -12.21 24.07 -5.31
C LYS A 134 -13.36 23.05 -5.27
N ARG A 135 -13.03 21.75 -5.31
CA ARG A 135 -14.00 20.64 -5.23
C ARG A 135 -14.17 20.06 -3.82
N ASN A 136 -13.55 20.66 -2.80
CA ASN A 136 -13.52 20.15 -1.42
C ASN A 136 -12.99 18.71 -1.33
N VAL A 137 -12.06 18.33 -2.21
CA VAL A 137 -11.38 17.03 -2.15
C VAL A 137 -10.13 17.20 -1.30
N THR A 138 -9.97 16.35 -0.28
CA THR A 138 -8.84 16.40 0.65
C THR A 138 -7.60 15.75 0.01
N PRO A 139 -6.48 16.46 -0.14
CA PRO A 139 -5.25 15.91 -0.70
C PRO A 139 -4.41 15.10 0.30
N ILE A 140 -4.02 13.88 -0.10
CA ILE A 140 -2.91 13.12 0.48
C ILE A 140 -1.74 13.17 -0.52
N CYS A 141 -0.62 13.77 -0.11
CA CYS A 141 0.51 14.04 -1.00
C CYS A 141 1.68 13.10 -0.68
N LYS A 142 2.08 12.28 -1.65
CA LYS A 142 3.22 11.36 -1.55
C LYS A 142 4.47 12.04 -2.14
N LEU A 143 5.52 12.21 -1.34
CA LEU A 143 6.78 12.82 -1.79
C LEU A 143 7.48 11.94 -2.83
N PHE A 144 7.40 10.62 -2.69
CA PHE A 144 8.08 9.68 -3.58
C PHE A 144 7.24 8.45 -3.90
N HIS A 145 7.21 8.08 -5.18
CA HIS A 145 6.56 6.87 -5.66
C HIS A 145 7.36 6.25 -6.81
N TRP A 146 8.50 5.67 -6.44
CA TRP A 146 9.36 4.84 -7.30
C TRP A 146 10.02 5.55 -8.48
N ASP A 147 9.79 6.84 -8.68
CA ASP A 147 10.24 7.61 -9.83
C ASP A 147 11.54 8.39 -9.57
N LEU A 148 12.54 7.70 -9.00
CA LEU A 148 13.85 8.30 -8.70
C LEU A 148 14.43 8.98 -9.95
N PRO A 149 14.96 10.21 -9.86
CA PRO A 149 15.65 10.85 -10.97
C PRO A 149 16.80 9.99 -11.48
N GLN A 150 16.81 9.67 -12.77
CA GLN A 150 17.80 8.79 -13.41
C GLN A 150 19.23 9.31 -13.20
N ALA A 151 19.42 10.63 -13.10
CA ALA A 151 20.71 11.25 -12.82
C ALA A 151 21.33 10.74 -11.50
N LEU A 152 20.52 10.58 -10.43
CA LEU A 152 20.99 10.10 -9.13
C LEU A 152 21.31 8.59 -9.17
N GLN A 153 20.49 7.82 -9.90
CA GLN A 153 20.75 6.40 -10.15
C GLN A 153 22.08 6.21 -10.89
N THR A 154 22.31 6.96 -11.97
CA THR A 154 23.52 6.88 -12.78
C THR A 154 24.76 7.34 -12.03
N GLU A 155 24.66 8.41 -11.22
CA GLU A 155 25.83 8.98 -10.55
C GLU A 155 26.34 8.10 -9.40
N TYR A 156 25.44 7.51 -8.60
CA TYR A 156 25.84 6.82 -7.37
C TYR A 156 24.99 5.60 -6.99
N GLY A 157 24.09 5.13 -7.86
CA GLY A 157 23.25 3.96 -7.60
C GLY A 157 22.00 4.23 -6.78
N GLY A 158 21.58 5.49 -6.67
CA GLY A 158 20.32 5.88 -6.05
C GLY A 158 20.21 5.41 -4.59
N TRP A 159 19.15 4.65 -4.29
CA TRP A 159 18.85 4.18 -2.93
C TRP A 159 19.93 3.29 -2.31
N THR A 160 20.81 2.69 -3.10
CA THR A 160 21.93 1.87 -2.56
C THR A 160 23.05 2.71 -1.94
N SER A 161 23.02 4.05 -2.08
CA SER A 161 24.02 4.96 -1.52
C SER A 161 23.45 5.85 -0.42
N LYS A 162 24.21 6.03 0.67
CA LYS A 162 23.86 6.94 1.78
C LYS A 162 23.64 8.40 1.31
N ARG A 163 24.19 8.77 0.15
CA ARG A 163 24.04 10.11 -0.46
C ARG A 163 22.57 10.46 -0.75
N VAL A 164 21.72 9.46 -1.04
CA VAL A 164 20.30 9.66 -1.35
C VAL A 164 19.53 10.33 -0.22
N ILE A 165 19.96 10.14 1.04
CA ILE A 165 19.27 10.66 2.22
C ILE A 165 19.23 12.19 2.18
N ALA A 166 20.36 12.82 1.91
CA ALA A 166 20.47 14.28 1.84
C ALA A 166 19.75 14.84 0.61
N ASP A 167 19.81 14.14 -0.52
CA ASP A 167 19.13 14.58 -1.75
C ASP A 167 17.61 14.51 -1.61
N PHE A 168 17.11 13.42 -1.01
CA PHE A 168 15.69 13.23 -0.76
C PHE A 168 15.17 14.26 0.25
N ASP A 169 15.89 14.50 1.34
CA ASP A 169 15.50 15.53 2.32
C ASP A 169 15.53 16.94 1.72
N HIS A 170 16.52 17.26 0.87
CA HIS A 170 16.57 18.53 0.17
C HIS A 170 15.38 18.72 -0.78
N TYR A 171 15.06 17.69 -1.56
CA TYR A 171 13.87 17.66 -2.42
C TYR A 171 12.58 17.81 -1.59
N ALA A 172 12.44 17.04 -0.51
CA ALA A 172 11.29 17.10 0.39
C ALA A 172 11.13 18.50 0.99
N SER A 173 12.24 19.13 1.41
CA SER A 173 12.21 20.50 1.94
C SER A 173 11.67 21.50 0.93
N ILE A 174 12.12 21.44 -0.34
CA ILE A 174 11.63 22.30 -1.43
C ILE A 174 10.13 22.07 -1.67
N VAL A 175 9.70 20.81 -1.79
CA VAL A 175 8.29 20.48 -2.00
C VAL A 175 7.43 20.98 -0.85
N LEU A 176 7.84 20.74 0.38
CA LEU A 176 7.13 21.16 1.57
C LEU A 176 7.11 22.69 1.73
N ASP A 177 8.17 23.42 1.33
CA ASP A 177 8.15 24.89 1.30
C ASP A 177 7.09 25.45 0.35
N ARG A 178 6.86 24.76 -0.77
CA ARG A 178 5.96 25.23 -1.83
C ARG A 178 4.53 24.76 -1.67
N LEU A 179 4.34 23.52 -1.22
CA LEU A 179 3.06 22.80 -1.23
C LEU A 179 2.61 22.36 0.18
N GLY A 180 3.50 22.42 1.18
CA GLY A 180 3.29 21.89 2.54
C GLY A 180 1.99 22.31 3.21
N SER A 181 1.60 23.58 3.04
CA SER A 181 0.38 24.14 3.62
C SER A 181 -0.91 23.75 2.89
N MET A 182 -0.81 23.24 1.66
CA MET A 182 -1.95 22.91 0.80
C MET A 182 -2.36 21.43 0.89
N CYS A 183 -1.46 20.55 1.31
CA CYS A 183 -1.78 19.14 1.55
C CYS A 183 -2.23 18.89 2.99
N ASP A 184 -3.11 17.93 3.24
CA ASP A 184 -3.61 17.60 4.59
C ASP A 184 -2.82 16.48 5.26
N MET A 185 -2.49 15.45 4.47
CA MET A 185 -1.68 14.33 4.90
C MET A 185 -0.51 14.15 3.94
N TRP A 186 0.64 13.80 4.49
CA TRP A 186 1.88 13.59 3.75
C TRP A 186 2.35 12.15 3.90
N ILE A 187 2.87 11.60 2.82
CA ILE A 187 3.56 10.31 2.81
C ILE A 187 4.98 10.57 2.30
N THR A 188 6.00 10.08 2.98
CA THR A 188 7.37 10.20 2.49
C THR A 188 7.64 9.26 1.32
N LEU A 189 7.39 7.96 1.50
CA LEU A 189 7.72 6.90 0.57
C LEU A 189 6.50 5.98 0.42
N ASN A 190 6.20 5.59 -0.82
CA ASN A 190 5.27 4.51 -1.12
C ASN A 190 6.03 3.17 -1.20
N GLU A 191 5.61 2.18 -0.41
CA GLU A 191 6.09 0.79 -0.48
C GLU A 191 7.63 0.67 -0.63
N PRO A 192 8.41 1.08 0.38
CA PRO A 192 9.86 1.03 0.30
C PRO A 192 10.42 -0.39 0.13
N SER A 193 9.63 -1.42 0.49
CA SER A 193 9.99 -2.81 0.21
C SER A 193 10.08 -3.08 -1.30
N MET A 194 9.17 -2.50 -2.10
CA MET A 194 9.13 -2.61 -3.55
C MET A 194 10.21 -1.77 -4.22
N ILE A 195 10.51 -0.58 -3.69
CA ILE A 195 11.68 0.24 -4.12
C ILE A 195 12.96 -0.59 -4.05
N CYS A 196 13.14 -1.31 -2.94
CA CYS A 196 14.38 -2.02 -2.64
C CYS A 196 14.43 -3.46 -3.16
N SER A 197 13.33 -3.97 -3.72
CA SER A 197 13.26 -5.30 -4.32
C SER A 197 13.07 -5.19 -5.83
N LYS A 198 11.82 -5.11 -6.31
CA LYS A 198 11.49 -5.15 -7.74
C LYS A 198 11.99 -3.96 -8.53
N VAL A 199 11.81 -2.74 -8.03
CA VAL A 199 12.32 -1.55 -8.73
C VAL A 199 13.85 -1.61 -8.80
N LEU A 200 14.52 -1.97 -7.70
CA LEU A 200 15.96 -2.14 -7.67
C LEU A 200 16.43 -3.27 -8.63
N GLU A 201 15.71 -4.39 -8.69
CA GLU A 201 15.96 -5.49 -9.64
C GLU A 201 15.99 -4.98 -11.09
N TYR A 202 14.98 -4.20 -11.50
CA TYR A 202 14.92 -3.62 -12.84
C TYR A 202 16.05 -2.64 -13.10
N THR A 203 16.40 -1.78 -12.14
CA THR A 203 17.52 -0.83 -12.31
C THR A 203 18.88 -1.51 -12.38
N LEU A 204 19.06 -2.66 -11.71
CA LEU A 204 20.31 -3.42 -11.73
C LEU A 204 20.38 -4.42 -12.89
N GLY A 205 19.23 -4.81 -13.47
CA GLY A 205 19.12 -5.89 -14.44
C GLY A 205 19.34 -7.28 -13.83
N ARG A 206 19.25 -7.43 -12.51
CA ARG A 206 19.40 -8.68 -11.76
C ARG A 206 18.79 -8.58 -10.37
N GLU A 207 18.52 -9.72 -9.74
CA GLU A 207 18.06 -9.78 -8.36
C GLU A 207 19.04 -9.05 -7.39
N PRO A 208 18.55 -8.11 -6.55
CA PRO A 208 19.35 -7.48 -5.53
C PRO A 208 19.58 -8.44 -4.35
N LYS A 209 20.82 -8.51 -3.86
CA LYS A 209 21.21 -9.37 -2.73
C LYS A 209 21.27 -8.55 -1.45
N GLU A 210 22.46 -8.11 -1.05
CA GLU A 210 22.67 -7.25 0.11
C GLU A 210 22.26 -5.80 -0.19
N GLU A 211 22.24 -5.41 -1.47
CA GLU A 211 21.85 -4.07 -1.92
C GLU A 211 20.45 -3.69 -1.47
N LYS A 212 19.52 -4.65 -1.35
CA LYS A 212 18.16 -4.39 -0.84
C LYS A 212 18.16 -3.97 0.63
N LEU A 213 19.06 -4.52 1.44
CA LEU A 213 19.20 -4.17 2.86
C LEU A 213 19.79 -2.76 3.02
N LEU A 214 20.79 -2.41 2.20
CA LEU A 214 21.34 -1.05 2.13
C LEU A 214 20.29 -0.05 1.65
N CYS A 215 19.54 -0.39 0.58
CA CYS A 215 18.43 0.41 0.08
C CYS A 215 17.39 0.67 1.18
N GLY A 216 16.93 -0.39 1.87
CA GLY A 216 15.93 -0.25 2.93
C GLY A 216 16.43 0.59 4.10
N HIS A 217 17.71 0.43 4.47
CA HIS A 217 18.34 1.25 5.50
C HIS A 217 18.37 2.74 5.12
N HIS A 218 18.82 3.08 3.91
CA HIS A 218 18.83 4.47 3.46
C HIS A 218 17.42 5.04 3.26
N ALA A 219 16.45 4.24 2.81
CA ALA A 219 15.05 4.65 2.69
C ALA A 219 14.44 5.04 4.05
N LEU A 220 14.70 4.25 5.10
CA LEU A 220 14.28 4.56 6.47
C LEU A 220 14.91 5.86 6.99
N LEU A 221 16.21 6.04 6.78
CA LEU A 221 16.90 7.27 7.18
C LEU A 221 16.43 8.50 6.39
N ALA A 222 16.14 8.35 5.10
CA ALA A 222 15.57 9.38 4.26
C ALA A 222 14.15 9.76 4.72
N HIS A 223 13.33 8.78 5.12
CA HIS A 223 12.04 9.02 5.77
C HIS A 223 12.19 9.85 7.06
N ALA A 224 13.06 9.42 7.98
CA ALA A 224 13.29 10.13 9.24
C ALA A 224 13.77 11.58 9.02
N ALA A 225 14.68 11.79 8.06
CA ALA A 225 15.15 13.12 7.68
C ALA A 225 14.00 14.01 7.16
N ALA A 226 13.20 13.51 6.21
CA ALA A 226 12.07 14.25 5.65
C ALA A 226 11.00 14.56 6.72
N VAL A 227 10.74 13.65 7.66
CA VAL A 227 9.82 13.88 8.78
C VAL A 227 10.33 14.97 9.72
N LYS A 228 11.63 14.98 10.01
CA LYS A 228 12.25 16.04 10.81
C LYS A 228 12.12 17.40 10.12
N THR A 229 12.36 17.46 8.81
CA THR A 229 12.13 18.64 7.98
C THR A 229 10.67 19.08 8.01
N PHE A 230 9.72 18.16 7.84
CA PHE A 230 8.29 18.43 7.92
C PHE A 230 7.88 19.05 9.27
N ARG A 231 8.33 18.44 10.37
CA ARG A 231 8.06 18.92 11.74
C ARG A 231 8.67 20.30 11.99
N ALA A 232 9.87 20.55 11.49
CA ALA A 232 10.54 21.85 11.62
C ALA A 232 9.80 22.99 10.89
N LYS A 233 9.04 22.69 9.82
CA LYS A 233 8.21 23.69 9.12
C LYS A 233 6.96 24.10 9.90
N GLY A 234 6.56 23.34 10.93
CA GLY A 234 5.54 23.77 11.89
C GLY A 234 4.11 23.85 11.32
N PHE A 235 3.77 23.02 10.32
CA PHE A 235 2.43 22.97 9.77
C PHE A 235 1.42 22.54 10.84
N LYS A 236 0.35 23.33 11.03
CA LYS A 236 -0.70 23.02 12.01
C LYS A 236 -1.67 21.99 11.45
N ASN A 237 -2.01 21.00 12.26
CA ASN A 237 -3.01 19.96 11.95
C ASN A 237 -2.72 19.14 10.68
N LYS A 238 -1.46 19.08 10.25
CA LYS A 238 -1.01 18.25 9.14
C LYS A 238 -0.30 17.02 9.69
N LYS A 239 -0.49 15.87 9.05
CA LYS A 239 0.09 14.60 9.47
C LYS A 239 1.06 14.07 8.43
N ILE A 240 2.09 13.35 8.86
CA ILE A 240 3.05 12.68 7.98
C ILE A 240 3.20 11.21 8.34
N SER A 241 3.41 10.36 7.33
CA SER A 241 3.70 8.94 7.51
C SER A 241 4.52 8.38 6.33
N LEU A 242 4.65 7.05 6.29
CA LEU A 242 5.17 6.23 5.21
C LEU A 242 4.13 5.15 4.91
N ILE A 243 3.92 4.85 3.63
CA ILE A 243 3.04 3.74 3.22
C ILE A 243 3.88 2.47 3.20
N ASN A 244 3.41 1.47 3.94
CA ASN A 244 4.03 0.15 4.00
C ASN A 244 3.15 -0.88 3.28
N ASP A 245 3.75 -1.99 2.87
CA ASP A 245 3.07 -3.05 2.13
C ASP A 245 3.50 -4.44 2.59
N GLY A 246 2.91 -5.43 1.95
CA GLY A 246 3.29 -6.83 2.08
C GLY A 246 2.07 -7.73 2.27
N PRO A 247 2.17 -9.00 1.86
CA PRO A 247 1.09 -9.95 2.06
C PRO A 247 0.89 -10.21 3.56
N PHE A 248 -0.36 -10.14 4.01
CA PHE A 248 -0.73 -10.69 5.30
C PHE A 248 -0.57 -12.21 5.30
N GLN A 249 -0.19 -12.79 6.44
CA GLN A 249 0.17 -14.20 6.50
C GLN A 249 -0.82 -14.97 7.37
N LEU A 250 -1.44 -15.99 6.79
CA LEU A 250 -2.25 -16.97 7.49
C LEU A 250 -1.39 -18.21 7.80
N PRO A 251 -1.53 -18.86 8.96
CA PRO A 251 -0.88 -20.15 9.17
C PRO A 251 -1.41 -21.19 8.17
N LEU A 252 -0.51 -21.99 7.59
CA LEU A 252 -0.90 -23.07 6.68
C LEU A 252 -1.82 -24.08 7.39
N ASP A 253 -1.42 -24.52 8.58
CA ASP A 253 -2.30 -25.18 9.56
C ASP A 253 -2.59 -24.24 10.75
N ALA A 254 -3.84 -23.76 10.84
CA ALA A 254 -4.29 -22.87 11.91
C ALA A 254 -4.23 -23.52 13.31
N THR A 255 -4.26 -24.86 13.40
CA THR A 255 -4.15 -25.60 14.67
C THR A 255 -2.70 -25.77 15.13
N SER A 256 -1.74 -25.72 14.20
CA SER A 256 -0.30 -25.80 14.48
C SER A 256 0.24 -24.52 15.10
N ALA A 257 0.79 -24.62 16.32
CA ALA A 257 1.45 -23.49 16.97
C ALA A 257 2.69 -23.02 16.22
N VAL A 258 3.38 -23.95 15.53
CA VAL A 258 4.60 -23.64 14.80
C VAL A 258 4.27 -22.86 13.53
N ASP A 259 3.19 -23.20 12.82
CA ASP A 259 2.75 -22.43 11.64
C ASP A 259 2.18 -21.07 12.02
N ARG A 260 1.49 -20.95 13.15
CA ARG A 260 1.08 -19.64 13.69
C ARG A 260 2.28 -18.72 13.96
N ASN A 261 3.36 -19.28 14.53
CA ASN A 261 4.60 -18.54 14.73
C ASN A 261 5.30 -18.22 13.41
N ALA A 262 5.27 -19.12 12.42
CA ALA A 262 5.82 -18.88 11.09
C ALA A 262 5.08 -17.74 10.36
N ALA A 263 3.74 -17.71 10.42
CA ALA A 263 2.94 -16.63 9.86
C ALA A 263 3.25 -15.27 10.50
N ARG A 264 3.35 -15.22 11.83
CA ARG A 264 3.80 -14.01 12.53
C ARG A 264 5.21 -13.61 12.09
N LYS A 265 6.17 -14.54 12.08
CA LYS A 265 7.56 -14.27 11.67
C LYS A 265 7.63 -13.74 10.24
N ALA A 266 6.85 -14.29 9.32
CA ALA A 266 6.79 -13.81 7.94
C ALA A 266 6.30 -12.37 7.84
N MET A 267 5.26 -11.98 8.59
CA MET A 267 4.81 -10.58 8.64
C MET A 267 5.81 -9.66 9.35
N GLU A 268 6.46 -10.09 10.43
CA GLU A 268 7.57 -9.32 11.01
C GLU A 268 8.69 -9.09 9.98
N TYR A 269 8.95 -10.05 9.10
CA TYR A 269 9.98 -9.94 8.07
C TYR A 269 9.57 -9.06 6.88
N SER A 270 8.35 -9.22 6.36
CA SER A 270 7.88 -8.44 5.20
C SER A 270 7.44 -7.04 5.59
N ILE A 271 6.51 -6.95 6.54
CA ILE A 271 5.88 -5.70 7.00
C ILE A 271 6.76 -5.02 8.05
N GLY A 272 7.27 -5.79 9.01
CA GLY A 272 8.05 -5.25 10.12
C GLY A 272 9.39 -4.65 9.71
N TRP A 273 9.94 -5.02 8.54
CA TRP A 273 11.18 -4.43 8.02
C TRP A 273 11.13 -2.90 7.98
N PHE A 274 10.00 -2.31 7.56
CA PHE A 274 9.82 -0.86 7.53
C PHE A 274 8.91 -0.34 8.65
N ALA A 275 7.96 -1.14 9.15
CA ALA A 275 7.10 -0.70 10.24
C ALA A 275 7.82 -0.63 11.60
N ALA A 276 8.59 -1.65 11.98
CA ALA A 276 9.20 -1.70 13.31
C ALA A 276 10.20 -0.56 13.57
N PRO A 277 11.07 -0.15 12.63
CA PRO A 277 11.94 1.00 12.84
C PRO A 277 11.16 2.29 13.15
N ILE A 278 10.06 2.52 12.45
CA ILE A 278 9.25 3.74 12.58
C ILE A 278 8.41 3.74 13.87
N TRP A 279 7.87 2.59 14.27
CA TRP A 279 6.95 2.50 15.43
C TRP A 279 7.64 2.10 16.73
N LEU A 280 8.65 1.23 16.66
CA LEU A 280 9.34 0.62 17.80
C LEU A 280 10.76 1.16 17.99
N GLY A 281 11.40 1.64 16.92
CA GLY A 281 12.68 2.34 16.95
C GLY A 281 13.88 1.56 16.42
N ASP A 282 13.75 0.28 16.07
CA ASP A 282 14.78 -0.53 15.40
C ASP A 282 14.10 -1.59 14.51
N TYR A 283 14.88 -2.32 13.71
CA TYR A 283 14.39 -3.47 12.95
C TYR A 283 13.80 -4.56 13.87
N PRO A 284 12.93 -5.43 13.34
CA PRO A 284 12.44 -6.59 14.07
C PRO A 284 13.59 -7.45 14.61
N GLU A 285 13.45 -7.94 15.84
CA GLU A 285 14.46 -8.81 16.48
C GLU A 285 14.77 -10.04 15.61
N VAL A 286 13.74 -10.60 14.96
CA VAL A 286 13.89 -11.73 14.04
C VAL A 286 14.81 -11.38 12.87
N MET A 287 14.71 -10.18 12.29
CA MET A 287 15.61 -9.77 11.21
C MET A 287 17.05 -9.59 11.71
N ARG A 288 17.23 -8.93 12.85
CA ARG A 288 18.55 -8.74 13.49
C ARG A 288 19.24 -10.09 13.74
N ARG A 289 18.49 -11.07 14.25
CA ARG A 289 19.02 -12.42 14.54
C ARG A 289 19.45 -13.17 13.28
N GLU A 290 18.62 -13.19 12.23
CA GLU A 290 18.90 -14.01 11.04
C GLU A 290 19.91 -13.35 10.08
N LEU A 291 19.90 -12.02 9.96
CA LEU A 291 20.80 -11.28 9.06
C LEU A 291 22.13 -10.92 9.70
N GLY A 292 22.19 -10.73 11.02
CA GLY A 292 23.39 -10.29 11.73
C GLY A 292 24.00 -9.04 11.09
N ASP A 293 25.30 -9.11 10.77
CA ASP A 293 26.07 -8.00 10.21
C ASP A 293 25.65 -7.58 8.79
N LEU A 294 24.85 -8.41 8.09
CA LEU A 294 24.30 -8.04 6.78
C LEU A 294 23.23 -6.94 6.89
N LEU A 295 22.56 -6.84 8.03
CA LEU A 295 21.57 -5.80 8.29
C LEU A 295 22.26 -4.59 8.93
N PRO A 296 22.35 -3.44 8.25
CA PRO A 296 23.06 -2.28 8.80
C PRO A 296 22.53 -1.87 10.17
N ALA A 297 23.43 -1.47 11.07
CA ALA A 297 23.05 -0.96 12.38
C ALA A 297 22.68 0.52 12.31
N PHE A 298 21.64 0.93 13.03
CA PHE A 298 21.38 2.34 13.26
C PHE A 298 22.24 2.86 14.40
N THR A 299 22.68 4.11 14.29
CA THR A 299 23.25 4.84 15.43
C THR A 299 22.17 5.20 16.44
N ALA A 300 22.57 5.54 17.68
CA ALA A 300 21.62 5.97 18.71
C ALA A 300 20.76 7.18 18.29
N GLN A 301 21.32 8.09 17.49
CA GLN A 301 20.56 9.23 16.96
C GLN A 301 19.55 8.78 15.90
N GLU A 302 19.93 7.88 15.00
CA GLU A 302 19.05 7.37 13.95
C GLU A 302 17.87 6.56 14.53
N LEU A 303 18.10 5.75 15.57
CA LEU A 303 17.03 5.05 16.31
C LEU A 303 16.00 6.04 16.89
N ASN A 304 16.48 7.14 17.48
CA ASN A 304 15.62 8.18 18.04
C ASN A 304 14.88 8.98 16.97
N ASP A 305 15.52 9.24 15.83
CA ASP A 305 14.91 9.98 14.72
C ASP A 305 13.85 9.13 13.98
N LEU A 306 13.99 7.81 13.97
CA LEU A 306 13.02 6.86 13.41
C LEU A 306 11.83 6.61 14.33
N LYS A 307 12.07 6.43 15.63
CA LYS A 307 10.99 6.09 16.56
C LYS A 307 9.95 7.21 16.64
N GLY A 308 8.72 6.90 16.26
CA GLY A 308 7.63 7.86 16.19
C GLY A 308 7.77 8.84 15.04
N SER A 309 8.42 8.49 13.93
CA SER A 309 8.49 9.30 12.71
C SER A 309 7.24 9.17 11.81
N ALA A 310 6.13 8.63 12.34
CA ALA A 310 4.83 8.60 11.68
C ALA A 310 3.71 9.01 12.65
N ASP A 311 2.73 9.75 12.13
CA ASP A 311 1.57 10.23 12.91
C ASP A 311 0.35 9.30 12.79
N PHE A 312 0.36 8.38 11.82
CA PHE A 312 -0.66 7.36 11.55
C PHE A 312 -0.02 6.20 10.77
N LEU A 313 -0.59 5.01 10.81
CA LEU A 313 -0.11 3.88 10.02
C LEU A 313 -0.84 3.86 8.68
N ALA A 314 -0.11 3.88 7.58
CA ALA A 314 -0.66 3.73 6.23
C ALA A 314 -0.21 2.39 5.65
N PHE A 315 -1.15 1.62 5.12
CA PHE A 315 -0.88 0.28 4.62
C PHE A 315 -1.60 -0.04 3.31
N ASP A 316 -0.86 -0.57 2.35
CA ASP A 316 -1.36 -1.04 1.06
C ASP A 316 -1.78 -2.50 1.20
N ALA A 317 -3.10 -2.70 1.32
CA ALA A 317 -3.69 -3.91 1.87
C ALA A 317 -4.37 -4.73 0.78
N TYR A 318 -3.60 -5.47 -0.02
CA TYR A 318 -4.14 -6.16 -1.19
C TYR A 318 -4.47 -7.64 -0.97
N THR A 319 -3.55 -8.42 -0.42
CA THR A 319 -3.57 -9.88 -0.55
C THR A 319 -3.09 -10.58 0.71
N SER A 320 -3.08 -11.90 0.68
CA SER A 320 -2.50 -12.73 1.73
C SER A 320 -1.77 -13.94 1.16
N GLN A 321 -0.95 -14.57 2.00
CA GLN A 321 -0.29 -15.84 1.73
C GLN A 321 -0.46 -16.77 2.93
N TRP A 322 -0.26 -18.07 2.71
CA TRP A 322 -0.06 -19.00 3.81
C TRP A 322 1.40 -19.04 4.18
N ALA A 323 1.67 -19.24 5.46
CA ALA A 323 3.00 -19.43 5.99
C ALA A 323 3.07 -20.70 6.85
N SER A 324 4.17 -21.44 6.71
CA SER A 324 4.46 -22.63 7.50
C SER A 324 5.92 -22.63 7.93
N ALA A 325 6.21 -23.37 9.00
CA ALA A 325 7.60 -23.68 9.29
C ALA A 325 8.21 -24.55 8.19
N LEU A 326 9.53 -24.48 8.04
CA LEU A 326 10.25 -25.34 7.11
C LEU A 326 10.14 -26.80 7.57
N LEU A 327 9.90 -27.70 6.62
CA LEU A 327 9.87 -29.16 6.88
C LEU A 327 11.21 -29.65 7.41
N ASP A 328 12.29 -29.10 6.87
CA ASP A 328 13.65 -29.27 7.37
C ASP A 328 14.16 -27.91 7.90
N PRO A 329 14.24 -27.71 9.23
CA PRO A 329 14.74 -26.47 9.82
C PRO A 329 16.17 -26.12 9.41
N ASP A 330 17.00 -27.13 9.10
CA ASP A 330 18.38 -26.93 8.68
C ASP A 330 18.48 -26.47 7.22
N SER A 331 17.42 -26.62 6.42
CA SER A 331 17.39 -26.14 5.03
C SER A 331 17.58 -24.61 4.88
N CYS A 332 17.42 -23.83 5.95
CA CYS A 332 17.74 -22.41 5.95
C CYS A 332 19.19 -22.10 6.38
N SER A 333 19.86 -23.04 7.06
CA SER A 333 21.19 -22.83 7.68
C SER A 333 22.35 -23.34 6.82
N VAL A 334 22.10 -24.30 5.90
CA VAL A 334 23.17 -25.03 5.18
C VAL A 334 23.99 -24.15 4.22
N THR A 335 23.40 -23.10 3.66
CA THR A 335 24.11 -21.99 2.99
C THR A 335 23.20 -20.77 2.99
N ARG A 336 23.30 -19.92 4.02
CA ARG A 336 22.40 -18.77 4.28
C ARG A 336 21.88 -18.09 3.00
N THR A 337 22.73 -17.72 2.05
CA THR A 337 22.30 -16.98 0.84
C THR A 337 21.79 -17.83 -0.33
N GLU A 338 21.82 -19.16 -0.27
CA GLU A 338 21.38 -20.04 -1.36
C GLU A 338 20.02 -20.70 -1.10
N SER A 339 19.54 -20.67 0.14
CA SER A 339 18.20 -21.17 0.46
C SER A 339 17.14 -20.15 0.01
N PRO A 340 16.11 -20.57 -0.75
CA PRO A 340 15.03 -19.67 -1.15
C PRO A 340 14.17 -19.21 0.03
N ALA A 341 14.24 -19.91 1.17
CA ALA A 341 13.54 -19.54 2.40
C ALA A 341 14.32 -18.52 3.24
N TRP A 342 15.61 -18.32 2.98
CA TRP A 342 16.39 -17.31 3.68
C TRP A 342 16.07 -15.92 3.12
N PRO A 343 16.00 -14.87 3.96
CA PRO A 343 16.38 -14.82 5.38
C PRO A 343 15.25 -15.02 6.39
N SER A 344 13.99 -15.10 5.98
CA SER A 344 12.88 -15.28 6.93
C SER A 344 12.87 -16.68 7.56
N CYS A 345 13.43 -17.68 6.89
CA CYS A 345 13.34 -19.10 7.22
C CYS A 345 11.89 -19.55 7.45
N VAL A 346 10.99 -19.05 6.62
CA VAL A 346 9.57 -19.39 6.60
C VAL A 346 9.19 -19.76 5.17
N ASN A 347 8.36 -20.79 5.03
CA ASN A 347 7.77 -21.13 3.74
C ASN A 347 6.46 -20.37 3.56
N SER A 348 6.47 -19.36 2.69
CA SER A 348 5.28 -18.60 2.29
C SER A 348 4.79 -19.05 0.91
N THR A 349 3.49 -19.26 0.76
CA THR A 349 2.88 -19.78 -0.48
C THR A 349 1.47 -19.22 -0.71
N GLN A 350 1.09 -19.10 -1.98
CA GLN A 350 -0.27 -18.74 -2.40
C GLN A 350 -1.15 -19.96 -2.68
N THR A 351 -0.59 -21.17 -2.62
CA THR A 351 -1.30 -22.43 -2.86
C THR A 351 -1.05 -23.45 -1.75
N ARG A 352 -1.99 -24.35 -1.52
CA ARG A 352 -1.84 -25.52 -0.64
C ARG A 352 -2.52 -26.75 -1.23
N ILE A 353 -2.17 -27.92 -0.73
CA ILE A 353 -2.85 -29.17 -1.10
C ILE A 353 -4.06 -29.38 -0.18
N ASP A 354 -5.25 -29.56 -0.76
CA ASP A 354 -6.44 -30.01 -0.03
C ASP A 354 -6.22 -31.47 0.40
N GLN A 355 -6.16 -31.73 1.71
CA GLN A 355 -5.86 -33.07 2.24
C GLN A 355 -6.96 -34.11 1.94
N ARG A 356 -8.19 -33.67 1.62
CA ARG A 356 -9.32 -34.56 1.32
C ARG A 356 -9.37 -34.93 -0.16
N THR A 357 -9.08 -33.98 -1.06
CA THR A 357 -9.19 -34.21 -2.51
C THR A 357 -7.84 -34.44 -3.20
N GLY A 358 -6.75 -33.96 -2.61
CA GLY A 358 -5.41 -33.97 -3.21
C GLY A 358 -5.17 -32.81 -4.19
N ASP A 359 -6.14 -31.91 -4.37
CA ASP A 359 -6.05 -30.80 -5.33
C ASP A 359 -5.19 -29.65 -4.79
N THR A 360 -4.51 -28.94 -5.69
CA THR A 360 -3.88 -27.66 -5.37
C THR A 360 -4.94 -26.56 -5.34
N VAL A 361 -5.07 -25.90 -4.19
CA VAL A 361 -6.07 -24.85 -3.95
C VAL A 361 -5.37 -23.51 -3.72
N PRO A 362 -5.77 -22.43 -4.43
CA PRO A 362 -5.24 -21.09 -4.17
C PRO A 362 -5.78 -20.52 -2.86
N ILE A 363 -5.08 -19.54 -2.29
CA ILE A 363 -5.45 -18.89 -1.03
C ILE A 363 -6.75 -18.10 -1.08
N GLY A 364 -7.09 -17.62 -2.26
CA GLY A 364 -8.30 -16.84 -2.49
C GLY A 364 -8.71 -16.87 -3.94
N ILE A 365 -9.62 -15.96 -4.29
CA ILE A 365 -10.06 -15.81 -5.68
C ILE A 365 -8.95 -15.06 -6.44
N PRO A 366 -8.38 -15.65 -7.51
CA PRO A 366 -7.31 -15.02 -8.27
C PRO A 366 -7.81 -13.80 -9.06
N THR A 367 -6.91 -12.88 -9.36
CA THR A 367 -7.18 -11.71 -10.20
C THR A 367 -6.28 -11.73 -11.45
N GLN A 368 -6.22 -10.64 -12.21
CA GLN A 368 -5.37 -10.55 -13.40
C GLN A 368 -3.87 -10.59 -13.05
N SER A 369 -3.49 -10.11 -11.87
CA SER A 369 -2.12 -10.16 -11.38
C SER A 369 -1.92 -11.43 -10.56
N ASP A 370 -0.87 -12.19 -10.87
CA ASP A 370 -0.56 -13.48 -10.26
C ASP A 370 -0.29 -13.41 -8.75
N TRP A 371 0.07 -12.23 -8.24
CA TRP A 371 0.30 -11.97 -6.82
C TRP A 371 -0.97 -11.61 -6.03
N ASN A 372 -2.03 -11.17 -6.71
CA ASN A 372 -3.20 -10.53 -6.10
C ASN A 372 -4.38 -11.52 -6.01
N TYR A 373 -4.80 -11.84 -4.78
CA TYR A 373 -5.91 -12.75 -4.49
C TYR A 373 -6.87 -12.10 -3.48
N LEU A 374 -8.18 -12.31 -3.68
CA LEU A 374 -9.18 -11.89 -2.70
C LEU A 374 -9.17 -12.88 -1.52
N VAL A 375 -8.64 -12.43 -0.37
CA VAL A 375 -8.55 -13.23 0.85
C VAL A 375 -9.16 -12.46 2.04
N PRO A 376 -10.49 -12.46 2.23
CA PRO A 376 -11.15 -11.63 3.24
C PRO A 376 -10.64 -11.89 4.66
N SER A 377 -10.50 -13.16 5.05
CA SER A 377 -9.99 -13.53 6.37
C SER A 377 -8.57 -13.04 6.64
N GLY A 378 -7.73 -13.01 5.61
CA GLY A 378 -6.36 -12.50 5.68
C GLY A 378 -6.31 -10.99 5.94
N PHE A 379 -7.22 -10.24 5.35
CA PHE A 379 -7.36 -8.79 5.57
C PHE A 379 -7.58 -8.45 7.06
N ARG A 380 -8.53 -9.12 7.72
CA ARG A 380 -8.81 -8.89 9.14
C ARG A 380 -7.70 -9.38 10.07
N VAL A 381 -7.02 -10.48 9.73
CA VAL A 381 -5.84 -10.97 10.47
C VAL A 381 -4.69 -9.96 10.38
N GLY A 382 -4.45 -9.43 9.18
CA GLY A 382 -3.45 -8.40 8.93
C GLY A 382 -3.66 -7.13 9.73
N LEU A 383 -4.90 -6.61 9.73
CA LEU A 383 -5.24 -5.43 10.52
C LEU A 383 -5.02 -5.65 12.03
N ARG A 384 -5.36 -6.84 12.55
CA ARG A 384 -5.04 -7.20 13.94
C ARG A 384 -3.55 -7.23 14.20
N PHE A 385 -2.76 -7.82 13.31
CA PHE A 385 -1.30 -7.80 13.42
C PHE A 385 -0.74 -6.37 13.49
N LEU A 386 -1.16 -5.49 12.58
CA LEU A 386 -0.71 -4.09 12.56
C LEU A 386 -1.09 -3.36 13.86
N ASN A 387 -2.32 -3.56 14.34
CA ASN A 387 -2.80 -2.96 15.58
C ASN A 387 -2.06 -3.47 16.82
N ASP A 388 -1.94 -4.79 16.94
CA ASP A 388 -1.37 -5.43 18.14
C ASP A 388 0.14 -5.17 18.24
N MET A 389 0.86 -5.12 17.11
CA MET A 389 2.30 -4.91 17.09
C MET A 389 2.70 -3.46 17.31
N TYR A 390 1.92 -2.51 16.77
CA TYR A 390 2.35 -1.11 16.69
C TYR A 390 1.44 -0.13 17.43
N SER A 391 0.23 -0.56 17.83
CA SER A 391 -0.77 0.25 18.52
C SER A 391 -0.92 1.68 17.95
N PRO A 392 -1.07 1.83 16.63
CA PRO A 392 -1.08 3.14 16.00
C PRO A 392 -2.33 3.92 16.44
N PRO A 393 -2.26 5.26 16.53
CA PRO A 393 -3.43 6.07 16.88
C PRO A 393 -4.51 6.06 15.79
N ALA A 394 -4.13 5.73 14.55
CA ALA A 394 -5.01 5.59 13.41
C ALA A 394 -4.36 4.71 12.33
N ILE A 395 -5.17 3.95 11.60
CA ILE A 395 -4.78 3.18 10.43
C ILE A 395 -5.51 3.73 9.20
N VAL A 396 -4.80 3.87 8.09
CA VAL A 396 -5.36 4.19 6.76
C VAL A 396 -5.06 3.03 5.83
N ILE A 397 -6.09 2.47 5.21
CA ILE A 397 -5.90 1.58 4.06
C ILE A 397 -5.57 2.49 2.89
N SER A 398 -4.28 2.64 2.59
CA SER A 398 -3.78 3.62 1.62
C SER A 398 -3.95 3.15 0.19
N GLU A 399 -4.02 1.84 -0.02
CA GLU A 399 -4.38 1.23 -1.29
C GLU A 399 -5.10 -0.11 -1.06
N ASN A 400 -6.14 -0.36 -1.84
CA ASN A 400 -6.80 -1.65 -1.98
C ASN A 400 -7.56 -1.69 -3.30
N GLY A 401 -7.44 -2.79 -4.04
CA GLY A 401 -8.12 -2.96 -5.31
C GLY A 401 -7.67 -4.22 -6.03
N MET A 402 -8.13 -4.37 -7.27
CA MET A 402 -7.81 -5.55 -8.08
C MET A 402 -7.88 -5.30 -9.59
N GLY A 403 -7.05 -6.05 -10.34
CA GLY A 403 -7.12 -6.14 -11.80
C GLY A 403 -8.12 -7.21 -12.27
N VAL A 404 -9.19 -6.83 -12.98
CA VAL A 404 -10.19 -7.84 -13.43
C VAL A 404 -9.61 -8.68 -14.57
N ILE A 405 -9.70 -10.01 -14.42
CA ILE A 405 -9.17 -10.96 -15.39
C ILE A 405 -9.73 -10.66 -16.79
N GLY A 406 -8.81 -10.40 -17.73
CA GLY A 406 -9.08 -10.13 -19.13
C GLY A 406 -9.79 -8.81 -19.42
N GLU A 407 -9.90 -7.89 -18.46
CA GLU A 407 -10.66 -6.63 -18.62
C GLU A 407 -10.18 -5.79 -19.80
N ALA A 408 -8.87 -5.68 -20.02
CA ALA A 408 -8.28 -4.93 -21.13
C ALA A 408 -8.70 -5.43 -22.54
N ARG A 409 -9.27 -6.65 -22.64
CA ARG A 409 -9.72 -7.26 -23.90
C ARG A 409 -11.24 -7.21 -24.08
N LYS A 410 -11.97 -6.71 -23.10
CA LYS A 410 -13.44 -6.59 -23.16
C LYS A 410 -13.82 -5.37 -23.99
N ASP A 411 -15.01 -5.41 -24.59
CA ASP A 411 -15.61 -4.17 -25.08
C ASP A 411 -15.95 -3.24 -23.91
N LEU A 412 -16.19 -1.95 -24.21
CA LEU A 412 -16.44 -0.95 -23.19
C LEU A 412 -17.63 -1.33 -22.28
N ARG A 413 -18.72 -1.87 -22.84
CA ARG A 413 -19.92 -2.17 -22.03
C ARG A 413 -19.62 -3.26 -21.00
N ASP A 414 -18.85 -4.27 -21.37
CA ASP A 414 -18.48 -5.38 -20.48
C ASP A 414 -17.32 -5.01 -19.53
N ALA A 415 -16.44 -4.09 -19.93
CA ALA A 415 -15.40 -3.54 -19.06
C ALA A 415 -16.00 -2.66 -17.94
N LEU A 416 -17.04 -1.89 -18.23
CA LEU A 416 -17.73 -1.06 -17.23
C LEU A 416 -18.53 -1.89 -16.21
N ARG A 417 -18.94 -3.11 -16.56
CA ARG A 417 -19.70 -4.04 -15.70
C ARG A 417 -18.76 -4.98 -14.92
N ASP A 418 -17.95 -4.40 -14.07
CA ASP A 418 -16.86 -5.05 -13.35
C ASP A 418 -17.30 -5.73 -12.03
N THR A 419 -18.26 -6.65 -12.12
CA THR A 419 -18.85 -7.34 -10.95
C THR A 419 -17.83 -8.05 -10.05
N ALA A 420 -16.73 -8.55 -10.61
CA ALA A 420 -15.63 -9.13 -9.83
C ALA A 420 -14.97 -8.09 -8.90
N ARG A 421 -14.80 -6.84 -9.36
CA ARG A 421 -14.27 -5.74 -8.56
C ARG A 421 -15.28 -5.27 -7.51
N ILE A 422 -16.57 -5.30 -7.81
CA ILE A 422 -17.62 -5.09 -6.80
C ILE A 422 -17.52 -6.14 -5.69
N ASN A 423 -17.43 -7.42 -6.04
CA ASN A 423 -17.29 -8.51 -5.08
C ASN A 423 -16.03 -8.35 -4.20
N TRP A 424 -14.91 -7.92 -4.80
CA TRP A 424 -13.70 -7.59 -4.07
C TRP A 424 -13.94 -6.56 -2.95
N TYR A 425 -14.57 -5.43 -3.31
CA TYR A 425 -14.85 -4.38 -2.33
C TYR A 425 -15.92 -4.78 -1.33
N GLN A 426 -16.95 -5.54 -1.72
CA GLN A 426 -17.96 -6.05 -0.80
C GLN A 426 -17.32 -6.88 0.32
N GLU A 427 -16.49 -7.86 -0.04
CA GLU A 427 -15.85 -8.75 0.93
C GLU A 427 -14.79 -8.02 1.76
N THR A 428 -13.98 -7.16 1.14
CA THR A 428 -12.96 -6.38 1.87
C THR A 428 -13.60 -5.41 2.86
N LEU A 429 -14.65 -4.68 2.46
CA LEU A 429 -15.32 -3.71 3.32
C LEU A 429 -16.14 -4.37 4.44
N ARG A 430 -16.65 -5.60 4.23
CA ARG A 430 -17.25 -6.43 5.29
C ARG A 430 -16.23 -6.71 6.40
N GLU A 431 -15.03 -7.14 6.02
CA GLU A 431 -13.96 -7.44 6.97
C GLU A 431 -13.41 -6.18 7.63
N LEU A 432 -13.31 -5.07 6.88
CA LEU A 432 -12.92 -3.77 7.42
C LEU A 432 -13.88 -3.28 8.49
N ARG A 433 -15.20 -3.35 8.24
CA ARG A 433 -16.21 -3.01 9.25
C ARG A 433 -16.11 -3.91 10.47
N SER A 434 -15.88 -5.20 10.28
CA SER A 434 -15.70 -6.13 11.39
C SER A 434 -14.44 -5.80 12.20
N ALA A 435 -13.33 -5.46 11.54
CA ALA A 435 -12.10 -5.01 12.20
C ALA A 435 -12.33 -3.74 13.05
N ILE A 436 -13.08 -2.77 12.52
CA ILE A 436 -13.40 -1.53 13.24
C ILE A 436 -14.30 -1.80 14.47
N HIS A 437 -15.39 -2.53 14.28
CA HIS A 437 -16.45 -2.64 15.30
C HIS A 437 -16.28 -3.80 16.27
N ASP A 438 -15.86 -4.97 15.78
CA ASP A 438 -15.70 -6.14 16.64
C ASP A 438 -14.31 -6.17 17.27
N ASP A 439 -13.27 -5.80 16.51
CA ASP A 439 -11.87 -5.88 16.95
C ASP A 439 -11.36 -4.54 17.52
N ASN A 440 -12.16 -3.47 17.45
CA ASN A 440 -11.83 -2.11 17.92
C ASN A 440 -10.56 -1.52 17.28
N ILE A 441 -10.31 -1.84 16.01
CA ILE A 441 -9.12 -1.36 15.28
C ILE A 441 -9.38 0.06 14.75
N PRO A 442 -8.48 1.04 14.99
CA PRO A 442 -8.73 2.45 14.68
C PRO A 442 -8.51 2.77 13.19
N VAL A 443 -9.26 2.14 12.29
CA VAL A 443 -9.17 2.47 10.85
C VAL A 443 -10.01 3.71 10.54
N VAL A 444 -9.39 4.72 9.94
CA VAL A 444 -9.98 6.04 9.69
C VAL A 444 -10.14 6.37 8.20
N GLY A 445 -9.63 5.54 7.30
CA GLY A 445 -9.78 5.81 5.87
C GLY A 445 -9.52 4.60 4.99
N PHE A 446 -10.12 4.64 3.80
CA PHE A 446 -9.98 3.64 2.76
C PHE A 446 -9.81 4.31 1.40
N LEU A 447 -8.74 3.94 0.70
CA LEU A 447 -8.41 4.46 -0.62
C LEU A 447 -8.42 3.32 -1.63
N ALA A 448 -9.29 3.43 -2.63
CA ALA A 448 -9.31 2.51 -3.75
C ALA A 448 -8.08 2.72 -4.63
N TRP A 449 -7.33 1.65 -4.89
CA TRP A 449 -6.36 1.63 -5.97
C TRP A 449 -7.01 1.04 -7.22
N SER A 450 -7.31 1.84 -8.24
CA SER A 450 -6.96 3.26 -8.44
C SER A 450 -8.15 4.10 -8.89
N CYS A 451 -7.99 5.43 -8.90
CA CYS A 451 -9.02 6.31 -9.46
C CYS A 451 -9.28 6.00 -10.96
N LEU A 452 -8.21 5.71 -11.71
CA LEU A 452 -8.19 5.50 -13.17
C LEU A 452 -7.46 4.21 -13.52
N ASP A 453 -7.93 3.51 -14.55
CA ASP A 453 -7.10 2.52 -15.26
C ASP A 453 -5.83 3.22 -15.74
N ASN A 454 -4.65 2.73 -15.37
CA ASN A 454 -3.39 3.45 -15.58
C ASN A 454 -2.26 2.51 -16.06
N PHE A 455 -1.03 3.04 -16.16
CA PHE A 455 0.16 2.26 -16.48
C PHE A 455 0.61 1.44 -15.26
N GLU A 456 0.39 0.13 -15.27
CA GLU A 456 0.72 -0.78 -14.15
C GLU A 456 2.13 -1.36 -14.31
N TRP A 457 3.14 -0.48 -14.25
CA TRP A 457 4.56 -0.85 -14.16
C TRP A 457 5.01 -1.82 -15.25
N GLU A 458 5.59 -2.98 -14.90
CA GLU A 458 6.03 -4.00 -15.86
C GLU A 458 4.86 -4.63 -16.64
N MET A 459 3.63 -4.52 -16.14
CA MET A 459 2.44 -5.06 -16.79
C MET A 459 1.83 -4.10 -17.82
N GLY A 460 2.37 -2.88 -17.93
CA GLY A 460 1.91 -1.87 -18.87
C GLY A 460 0.42 -1.57 -18.70
N TYR A 461 -0.30 -1.46 -19.81
CA TYR A 461 -1.75 -1.18 -19.82
C TYR A 461 -2.62 -2.45 -19.85
N GLY A 462 -2.02 -3.63 -19.69
CA GLY A 462 -2.71 -4.92 -19.74
C GLY A 462 -3.53 -5.24 -18.49
N VAL A 463 -3.13 -4.67 -17.34
CA VAL A 463 -3.83 -4.81 -16.06
C VAL A 463 -4.62 -3.53 -15.78
N ARG A 464 -5.84 -3.68 -15.26
CA ARG A 464 -6.79 -2.58 -15.09
C ARG A 464 -7.23 -2.51 -13.63
N PHE A 465 -6.61 -1.67 -12.81
CA PHE A 465 -6.98 -1.50 -11.40
C PHE A 465 -8.06 -0.45 -11.18
N GLY A 466 -8.29 0.43 -12.15
CA GLY A 466 -9.14 1.60 -11.99
C GLY A 466 -10.59 1.27 -11.69
N ILE A 467 -11.18 2.05 -10.79
CA ILE A 467 -12.65 2.14 -10.65
C ILE A 467 -13.27 2.96 -11.80
N ALA A 468 -12.44 3.63 -12.60
CA ALA A 468 -12.84 4.26 -13.85
C ALA A 468 -12.01 3.72 -15.02
N HIS A 469 -12.70 3.46 -16.14
CA HIS A 469 -12.08 3.11 -17.40
C HIS A 469 -11.46 4.34 -18.06
N VAL A 470 -10.25 4.18 -18.63
CA VAL A 470 -9.61 5.17 -19.50
C VAL A 470 -9.50 4.61 -20.91
N ASN A 471 -10.09 5.30 -21.88
CA ASN A 471 -9.83 5.03 -23.29
C ASN A 471 -8.52 5.71 -23.69
N TYR A 472 -7.42 4.96 -23.87
CA TYR A 472 -6.10 5.54 -24.11
C TYR A 472 -5.94 6.26 -25.45
N ASP A 473 -6.75 5.94 -26.46
CA ASP A 473 -6.73 6.64 -27.75
C ASP A 473 -7.32 8.05 -27.66
N THR A 474 -8.37 8.22 -26.86
CA THR A 474 -9.15 9.47 -26.75
C THR A 474 -8.93 10.19 -25.42
N GLN A 475 -8.29 9.52 -24.47
CA GLN A 475 -8.13 9.93 -23.08
C GLN A 475 -9.46 10.16 -22.35
N LYS A 476 -10.55 9.53 -22.80
CA LYS A 476 -11.87 9.65 -22.16
C LYS A 476 -11.97 8.75 -20.91
N ARG A 477 -12.45 9.33 -19.81
CA ARG A 477 -12.75 8.63 -18.56
C ARG A 477 -14.21 8.18 -18.51
N THR A 478 -14.49 7.02 -17.93
CA THR A 478 -15.87 6.54 -17.73
C THR A 478 -15.94 5.68 -16.46
N ALA A 479 -16.82 6.04 -15.53
CA ALA A 479 -16.97 5.33 -14.25
C ALA A 479 -17.48 3.90 -14.48
N LYS A 480 -16.88 2.93 -13.78
CA LYS A 480 -17.32 1.52 -13.78
C LYS A 480 -18.38 1.29 -12.71
N ASP A 481 -19.07 0.15 -12.75
CA ASP A 481 -20.08 -0.22 -11.76
C ASP A 481 -19.50 -0.26 -10.33
N SER A 482 -18.22 -0.64 -10.18
CA SER A 482 -17.50 -0.57 -8.90
C SER A 482 -17.37 0.84 -8.32
N ALA A 483 -17.22 1.88 -9.14
CA ALA A 483 -17.20 3.26 -8.66
C ALA A 483 -18.55 3.66 -8.08
N PHE A 484 -19.65 3.30 -8.74
CA PHE A 484 -21.00 3.55 -8.22
C PHE A 484 -21.26 2.77 -6.93
N PHE A 485 -20.80 1.51 -6.85
CA PHE A 485 -20.86 0.72 -5.62
C PHE A 485 -20.13 1.40 -4.45
N LEU A 486 -18.87 1.80 -4.64
CA LEU A 486 -18.08 2.47 -3.60
C LEU A 486 -18.69 3.81 -3.19
N ARG A 487 -19.05 4.64 -4.17
CA ARG A 487 -19.76 5.91 -3.92
C ARG A 487 -20.99 5.67 -3.06
N SER A 488 -21.85 4.72 -3.42
CA SER A 488 -23.05 4.41 -2.64
C SER A 488 -22.74 3.89 -1.22
N THR A 489 -21.63 3.17 -1.07
CA THR A 489 -21.21 2.59 0.21
C THR A 489 -20.71 3.64 1.21
N PHE A 490 -20.10 4.72 0.71
CA PHE A 490 -19.51 5.77 1.55
C PHE A 490 -20.34 7.06 1.61
N THR A 491 -21.24 7.31 0.66
CA THR A 491 -22.21 8.43 0.72
C THR A 491 -23.41 8.15 1.62
N ARG A 492 -23.73 6.88 1.91
CA ARG A 492 -24.78 6.48 2.88
C ARG A 492 -24.36 6.70 4.35
N LYS A 493 -23.72 7.83 4.67
CA LYS A 493 -23.44 8.23 6.06
C LYS A 493 -24.74 8.44 6.88
N GLU A 494 -25.93 8.44 6.25
CA GLU A 494 -27.20 8.70 6.96
C GLU A 494 -28.37 7.71 6.75
N THR A 495 -28.34 6.69 5.89
CA THR A 495 -29.53 5.84 5.69
C THR A 495 -29.23 4.35 5.67
N GLY A 496 -29.46 3.71 6.82
CA GLY A 496 -29.65 2.26 6.89
C GLY A 496 -30.94 1.91 6.16
N LEU A 497 -30.82 1.33 4.97
CA LEU A 497 -31.84 0.52 4.32
C LEU A 497 -31.19 -0.26 3.18
N PHE A 498 -31.22 -1.59 3.34
CA PHE A 498 -30.89 -2.57 2.30
C PHE A 498 -31.71 -2.27 1.04
N ILE A 499 -31.06 -2.32 -0.13
CA ILE A 499 -31.76 -2.64 -1.37
C ILE A 499 -31.28 -4.04 -1.73
N GLU A 500 -32.15 -5.02 -1.50
CA GLU A 500 -32.06 -6.32 -2.16
C GLU A 500 -32.28 -6.10 -3.65
N THR A 501 -31.32 -6.54 -4.47
CA THR A 501 -31.54 -6.95 -5.87
C THR A 501 -30.67 -8.13 -6.18
#